data_AF-A0A7S4UHZ3-F1
#
_entry.id   AF-A0A7S4UHZ3-F1
#
_cell.length_a   1.000
_cell.length_b   1.000
_cell.length_c   1.000
_cell.angle_alpha   90.00
_cell.angle_beta   90.00
_cell.angle_gamma   90.00
#
_symmetry.space_group_name_H-M   'P 1'
#
loop_
_entity.id
_entity.type
_entity.pdbx_description
1 polymer ?
#
loop_
_entity_poly.entity_id
_entity_poly.type
_entity_poly.pdbx_seq_one_letter_code
_entity_poly.pdbx_strand_id
1 'polypeptide(L)'
;MDAAELAAVVGRLEGPVRQELAKQLRQDASHGPPIGAHPTHGGGGRNGGCRGGRGGRGSGGYQQRSEGKGGGGRGKGGGPRLAPPPLDRPDELPPTVLETGEQVAFQAAMGMPWQLVGPSGRTFRWDLQDREAVPASTKQEIRGLLDTYAKEQGIPLHGDAAVKLALLRGEHWVSYAGGVSSAAGKTSTAPRAEVIAGADEGLGPEEPEGRAGAADVRALYC
;
A
#
# COMPACT_ATOMS: atom_id res chain seq x y z
N MET A 1 18.74 5.55 25.27
CA MET A 1 18.02 4.53 26.02
C MET A 1 19.07 3.62 26.62
N ASP A 2 19.33 3.79 27.90
CA ASP A 2 20.45 3.15 28.57
C ASP A 2 20.08 1.72 29.00
N ALA A 3 21.08 0.85 29.18
CA ALA A 3 20.86 -0.57 29.51
C ALA A 3 19.98 -0.77 30.76
N ALA A 4 19.97 0.20 31.67
CA ALA A 4 19.13 0.21 32.86
C ALA A 4 17.63 0.44 32.55
N GLU A 5 17.29 1.26 31.57
CA GLU A 5 15.89 1.47 31.14
C GLU A 5 15.34 0.21 30.46
N LEU A 6 16.15 -0.44 29.63
CA LEU A 6 15.78 -1.71 28.98
C LEU A 6 15.47 -2.80 30.02
N ALA A 7 16.27 -2.91 31.08
CA ALA A 7 16.04 -3.86 32.16
C ALA A 7 14.74 -3.58 32.94
N ALA A 8 14.39 -2.30 33.15
CA ALA A 8 13.15 -1.91 33.83
C ALA A 8 11.89 -2.23 32.99
N VAL A 9 11.96 -2.09 31.67
CA VAL A 9 10.86 -2.42 30.75
C VAL A 9 10.64 -3.94 30.68
N VAL A 10 11.71 -4.72 30.56
CA VAL A 10 11.64 -6.20 30.65
C VAL A 10 11.13 -6.65 32.03
N GLY A 11 11.42 -5.86 33.05
CA GLY A 11 10.90 -5.97 34.41
C GLY A 11 9.35 -5.94 34.52
N ARG A 12 8.65 -5.31 33.58
CA ARG A 12 7.18 -5.17 33.62
C ARG A 12 6.41 -6.17 32.75
N LEU A 13 7.11 -6.97 31.96
CA LEU A 13 6.48 -8.01 31.13
C LEU A 13 6.03 -9.19 32.01
N GLU A 14 4.79 -9.65 31.79
CA GLU A 14 4.22 -10.81 32.49
C GLU A 14 5.06 -12.09 32.24
N GLY A 15 5.07 -13.00 33.21
CA GLY A 15 5.91 -14.20 33.24
C GLY A 15 5.97 -15.03 31.94
N PRO A 16 4.85 -15.21 31.20
CA PRO A 16 4.87 -15.95 29.92
C PRO A 16 5.65 -15.22 28.82
N VAL A 17 5.54 -13.89 28.75
CA VAL A 17 6.18 -13.07 27.71
C VAL A 17 7.70 -13.02 27.91
N ARG A 18 8.16 -13.03 29.16
CA ARG A 18 9.59 -13.14 29.48
C ARG A 18 10.20 -14.47 29.04
N GLN A 19 9.45 -15.57 29.15
CA GLN A 19 9.94 -16.87 28.70
C GLN A 19 10.07 -16.94 27.17
N GLU A 20 9.13 -16.35 26.44
CA GLU A 20 9.18 -16.35 24.97
C GLU A 20 10.35 -15.48 24.46
N LEU A 21 10.58 -14.31 25.06
CA LEU A 21 11.70 -13.44 24.71
C LEU A 21 13.07 -14.09 24.99
N ALA A 22 13.20 -14.80 26.13
CA ALA A 22 14.42 -15.52 26.49
C ALA A 22 14.69 -16.72 25.56
N LYS A 23 13.63 -17.31 24.98
CA LYS A 23 13.73 -18.42 24.04
C LYS A 23 14.20 -17.94 22.66
N GLN A 24 13.68 -16.80 22.18
CA GLN A 24 14.11 -16.20 20.91
C GLN A 24 15.59 -15.75 20.95
N LEU A 25 16.02 -15.10 22.04
CA LEU A 25 17.42 -14.66 22.19
C LEU A 25 18.44 -15.81 22.19
N ARG A 26 18.05 -17.04 22.59
CA ARG A 26 18.93 -18.22 22.49
C ARG A 26 19.02 -18.78 21.07
N GLN A 27 18.02 -18.56 20.23
CA GLN A 27 18.01 -19.07 18.85
C GLN A 27 18.94 -18.24 17.95
N ASP A 28 19.05 -16.94 18.17
CA ASP A 28 19.94 -16.06 17.39
C ASP A 28 21.43 -16.26 17.69
N ALA A 29 21.79 -16.77 18.88
CA ALA A 29 23.19 -17.03 19.24
C ALA A 29 23.78 -18.29 18.55
N SER A 30 23.00 -19.00 17.73
CA SER A 30 23.39 -20.29 17.12
C SER A 30 23.80 -20.21 15.64
N HIS A 31 23.67 -19.05 14.97
CA HIS A 31 24.08 -18.87 13.58
C HIS A 31 25.43 -18.16 13.49
N GLY A 32 26.51 -18.93 13.64
CA GLY A 32 27.83 -18.48 13.20
C GLY A 32 27.88 -18.29 11.68
N PRO A 33 28.66 -17.32 11.17
CA PRO A 33 28.79 -17.09 9.74
C PRO A 33 29.53 -18.26 9.07
N PRO A 34 29.07 -18.77 7.91
CA PRO A 34 29.85 -19.72 7.14
C PRO A 34 31.07 -19.02 6.53
N ILE A 35 32.23 -19.30 7.11
CA ILE A 35 33.54 -19.10 6.49
C ILE A 35 33.67 -20.19 5.41
N GLY A 36 33.79 -19.82 4.13
CA GLY A 36 34.03 -20.84 3.11
C GLY A 36 34.03 -20.36 1.66
N ALA A 37 35.19 -19.91 1.21
CA ALA A 37 35.81 -20.22 -0.09
C ALA A 37 34.98 -20.15 -1.39
N HIS A 38 35.41 -19.19 -2.22
CA HIS A 38 35.41 -19.19 -3.68
C HIS A 38 35.69 -20.58 -4.30
N PRO A 39 35.09 -20.88 -5.47
CA PRO A 39 35.95 -20.96 -6.64
C PRO A 39 35.41 -20.21 -7.86
N THR A 40 36.35 -19.54 -8.50
CA THR A 40 36.35 -19.02 -9.86
C THR A 40 36.29 -20.16 -10.88
N HIS A 41 35.20 -20.25 -11.64
CA HIS A 41 35.06 -20.93 -12.94
C HIS A 41 33.91 -20.20 -13.65
N GLY A 42 33.98 -19.71 -14.88
CA GLY A 42 34.75 -20.15 -16.03
C GLY A 42 33.77 -20.56 -17.13
N GLY A 43 33.57 -19.69 -18.13
CA GLY A 43 33.25 -20.12 -19.50
C GLY A 43 31.80 -20.04 -20.00
N GLY A 44 31.65 -19.48 -21.21
CA GLY A 44 30.52 -19.67 -22.12
C GLY A 44 29.57 -18.47 -22.19
N GLY A 45 29.63 -17.54 -23.14
CA GLY A 45 30.01 -17.70 -24.54
C GLY A 45 28.81 -18.13 -25.37
N ARG A 46 28.06 -17.16 -25.94
CA ARG A 46 27.32 -17.18 -27.23
C ARG A 46 26.69 -15.80 -27.42
N ASN A 47 27.33 -14.93 -28.20
CA ASN A 47 27.12 -14.73 -29.63
C ASN A 47 25.66 -14.40 -30.00
N GLY A 48 25.42 -13.15 -30.37
CA GLY A 48 24.15 -12.64 -30.85
C GLY A 48 24.28 -11.20 -31.34
N GLY A 49 25.30 -10.95 -32.17
CA GLY A 49 25.46 -9.69 -32.86
C GLY A 49 24.47 -9.58 -34.02
N CYS A 50 23.73 -8.47 -34.07
CA CYS A 50 23.17 -7.94 -35.30
C CYS A 50 23.49 -6.43 -35.34
N ARG A 51 24.70 -6.11 -35.82
CA ARG A 51 24.97 -4.83 -36.48
C ARG A 51 24.54 -4.97 -37.94
N GLY A 52 23.89 -3.94 -38.46
CA GLY A 52 23.80 -3.73 -39.91
C GLY A 52 22.47 -3.14 -40.34
N GLY A 53 22.46 -1.84 -40.64
CA GLY A 53 21.29 -1.18 -41.23
C GLY A 53 21.41 0.34 -41.29
N ARG A 54 22.48 0.85 -41.91
CA ARG A 54 22.52 2.25 -42.38
C ARG A 54 21.59 2.39 -43.58
N GLY A 55 20.90 3.53 -43.66
CA GLY A 55 20.56 4.18 -44.93
C GLY A 55 19.11 4.06 -45.37
N GLY A 56 18.42 5.20 -45.45
CA GLY A 56 17.10 5.28 -46.05
C GLY A 56 16.41 6.62 -45.81
N ARG A 57 16.94 7.71 -46.38
CA ARG A 57 16.14 8.92 -46.64
C ARG A 57 15.13 8.54 -47.71
N GLY A 58 13.84 8.55 -47.38
CA GLY A 58 12.74 8.33 -48.30
C GLY A 58 11.58 9.25 -47.94
N SER A 59 11.49 10.37 -48.65
CA SER A 59 10.34 11.25 -48.68
C SER A 59 9.19 10.61 -49.47
N GLY A 60 7.95 10.79 -49.00
CA GLY A 60 6.79 10.93 -49.87
C GLY A 60 5.71 9.86 -49.72
N GLY A 61 4.48 10.34 -49.44
CA GLY A 61 3.19 9.68 -49.68
C GLY A 61 2.98 8.38 -48.89
N TYR A 62 1.81 8.00 -48.41
CA TYR A 62 0.47 8.16 -48.94
C TYR A 62 -0.50 8.04 -47.75
N GLN A 63 -1.61 8.77 -47.84
CA GLN A 63 -2.81 8.49 -47.07
C GLN A 63 -3.23 7.04 -47.35
N GLN A 64 -3.19 6.18 -46.33
CA GLN A 64 -4.01 4.98 -46.30
C GLN A 64 -4.89 5.04 -45.06
N ARG A 65 -6.19 5.21 -45.34
CA ARG A 65 -7.27 4.72 -44.49
C ARG A 65 -7.02 3.24 -44.24
N SER A 66 -6.51 2.91 -43.07
CA SER A 66 -6.57 1.54 -42.56
C SER A 66 -7.83 1.42 -41.73
N GLU A 67 -8.86 0.96 -42.43
CA GLU A 67 -10.08 0.36 -41.92
C GLU A 67 -9.80 -0.55 -40.73
N GLY A 68 -10.71 -0.48 -39.76
CA GLY A 68 -10.61 -1.12 -38.47
C GLY A 68 -10.27 -2.60 -38.55
N LYS A 69 -9.11 -2.94 -38.00
CA LYS A 69 -8.79 -4.30 -37.57
C LYS A 69 -8.03 -4.26 -36.26
N GLY A 70 -8.58 -3.52 -35.30
CA GLY A 70 -8.21 -3.62 -33.89
C GLY A 70 -8.68 -4.97 -33.39
N GLY A 71 -7.79 -5.96 -33.48
CA GLY A 71 -7.98 -7.28 -32.92
C GLY A 71 -8.25 -7.16 -31.42
N GLY A 72 -9.54 -7.14 -31.08
CA GLY A 72 -10.03 -7.38 -29.73
C GLY A 72 -9.68 -8.81 -29.38
N GLY A 73 -8.43 -9.02 -28.98
CA GLY A 73 -8.01 -10.20 -28.25
C GLY A 73 -8.83 -10.23 -26.98
N ARG A 74 -9.99 -10.89 -27.05
CA ARG A 74 -10.73 -11.36 -25.89
C ARG A 74 -9.77 -12.30 -25.19
N GLY A 75 -9.00 -11.74 -24.26
CA GLY A 75 -8.20 -12.49 -23.31
C GLY A 75 -9.11 -13.56 -22.76
N LYS A 76 -8.76 -14.81 -23.09
CA LYS A 76 -9.42 -16.02 -22.63
C LYS A 76 -9.68 -15.82 -21.15
N GLY A 77 -10.95 -15.74 -20.76
CA GLY A 77 -11.37 -15.48 -19.40
C GLY A 77 -10.69 -16.47 -18.48
N GLY A 78 -9.61 -16.03 -17.82
CA GLY A 78 -9.23 -16.63 -16.56
C GLY A 78 -10.46 -16.42 -15.69
N GLY A 79 -11.17 -17.50 -15.39
CA GLY A 79 -12.23 -17.48 -14.39
C GLY A 79 -11.71 -16.81 -13.11
N PRO A 80 -12.61 -16.30 -12.25
CA PRO A 80 -12.22 -15.57 -11.05
C PRO A 80 -11.12 -16.34 -10.32
N ARG A 81 -9.89 -15.82 -10.39
CA ARG A 81 -8.78 -16.40 -9.63
C ARG A 81 -9.15 -16.18 -8.18
N LEU A 82 -9.48 -17.27 -7.51
CA LEU A 82 -9.68 -17.27 -6.06
C LEU A 82 -8.43 -16.66 -5.44
N ALA A 83 -8.63 -15.73 -4.51
CA ALA A 83 -7.52 -15.08 -3.82
C ALA A 83 -6.64 -16.17 -3.19
N PRO A 84 -5.31 -16.06 -3.29
CA PRO A 84 -4.42 -17.04 -2.67
C PRO A 84 -4.67 -17.04 -1.16
N PRO A 85 -4.65 -18.22 -0.50
CA PRO A 85 -4.68 -18.28 0.95
C PRO A 85 -3.54 -17.43 1.52
N PRO A 86 -3.77 -16.59 2.56
CA PRO A 86 -4.91 -16.54 3.49
C PRO A 86 -6.02 -15.52 3.14
N LEU A 87 -5.99 -14.93 1.93
CA LEU A 87 -7.00 -13.94 1.50
C LEU A 87 -8.33 -14.57 1.11
N ASP A 88 -8.47 -15.89 1.27
CA ASP A 88 -9.75 -16.59 1.26
C ASP A 88 -10.67 -16.11 2.40
N ARG A 89 -10.10 -15.60 3.49
CA ARG A 89 -10.82 -15.10 4.67
C ARG A 89 -10.30 -13.72 5.10
N PRO A 90 -10.55 -12.66 4.29
CA PRO A 90 -10.03 -11.33 4.56
C PRO A 90 -10.61 -10.71 5.85
N ASP A 91 -11.75 -11.23 6.33
CA ASP A 91 -12.39 -10.83 7.58
C ASP A 91 -11.63 -11.29 8.85
N GLU A 92 -10.78 -12.32 8.74
CA GLU A 92 -9.94 -12.80 9.84
C GLU A 92 -8.62 -12.04 9.97
N LEU A 93 -8.23 -11.33 8.90
CA LEU A 93 -7.01 -10.55 8.89
C LEU A 93 -7.22 -9.20 9.62
N PRO A 94 -6.20 -8.72 10.34
CA PRO A 94 -6.28 -7.45 11.02
C PRO A 94 -6.47 -6.31 10.00
N PRO A 95 -7.53 -5.49 10.12
CA PRO A 95 -7.84 -4.42 9.16
C PRO A 95 -6.78 -3.31 9.14
N THR A 96 -5.94 -3.27 10.17
CA THR A 96 -4.95 -2.23 10.42
C THR A 96 -3.58 -2.84 10.74
N VAL A 97 -2.53 -2.09 10.41
CA VAL A 97 -1.17 -2.40 10.89
C VAL A 97 -1.11 -2.12 12.40
N LEU A 98 -0.64 -3.07 13.20
CA LEU A 98 -0.63 -2.96 14.67
C LEU A 98 0.24 -1.79 15.16
N GLU A 99 1.32 -1.47 14.46
CA GLU A 99 2.25 -0.41 14.85
C GLU A 99 1.68 1.00 14.67
N THR A 100 0.88 1.23 13.62
CA THR A 100 0.42 2.57 13.24
C THR A 100 -1.09 2.76 13.34
N GLY A 101 -1.86 1.67 13.45
CA GLY A 101 -3.32 1.70 13.36
C GLY A 101 -3.86 2.06 11.97
N GLU A 102 -3.00 2.05 10.95
CA GLU A 102 -3.36 2.46 9.58
C GLU A 102 -4.05 1.34 8.82
N GLN A 103 -5.06 1.70 8.03
CA GLN A 103 -5.89 0.75 7.32
C GLN A 103 -5.16 0.13 6.12
N VAL A 104 -5.35 -1.18 5.93
CA VAL A 104 -4.76 -1.95 4.84
C VAL A 104 -5.81 -2.32 3.80
N ALA A 105 -5.43 -2.25 2.54
CA ALA A 105 -6.21 -2.73 1.41
C ALA A 105 -5.37 -3.68 0.55
N PHE A 106 -6.04 -4.60 -0.14
CA PHE A 106 -5.40 -5.55 -1.05
C PHE A 106 -6.10 -5.59 -2.41
N GLN A 107 -5.36 -6.04 -3.43
CA GLN A 107 -5.87 -6.39 -4.74
C GLN A 107 -5.41 -7.81 -5.06
N ALA A 108 -6.37 -8.76 -5.03
CA ALA A 108 -6.11 -10.19 -5.21
C ALA A 108 -5.60 -10.55 -6.61
N ALA A 109 -6.05 -9.84 -7.63
CA ALA A 109 -5.59 -10.03 -9.01
C ALA A 109 -5.67 -8.72 -9.80
N MET A 110 -4.86 -8.63 -10.87
CA MET A 110 -4.91 -7.48 -11.77
C MET A 110 -6.30 -7.35 -12.41
N GLY A 111 -6.88 -6.15 -12.31
CA GLY A 111 -8.23 -5.86 -12.83
C GLY A 111 -9.35 -6.03 -11.80
N MET A 112 -9.08 -6.64 -10.65
CA MET A 112 -10.02 -6.66 -9.53
C MET A 112 -10.02 -5.30 -8.82
N PRO A 113 -11.15 -4.88 -8.21
CA PRO A 113 -11.14 -3.71 -7.34
C PRO A 113 -10.24 -3.95 -6.13
N TRP A 114 -9.79 -2.85 -5.52
CA TRP A 114 -9.11 -2.92 -4.22
C TRP A 114 -10.15 -3.21 -3.15
N GLN A 115 -9.80 -4.03 -2.17
CA GLN A 115 -10.66 -4.42 -1.07
C GLN A 115 -9.98 -4.10 0.26
N LEU A 116 -10.73 -3.50 1.19
CA LEU A 116 -10.26 -3.27 2.55
C LEU A 116 -10.12 -4.61 3.28
N VAL A 117 -9.05 -4.74 4.05
CA VAL A 117 -8.88 -5.89 4.94
C VAL A 117 -9.84 -5.76 6.13
N GLY A 118 -10.32 -6.90 6.64
CA GLY A 118 -11.21 -6.99 7.78
C GLY A 118 -12.71 -7.01 7.43
N PRO A 119 -13.59 -6.97 8.44
CA PRO A 119 -15.00 -7.37 8.34
C PRO A 119 -15.86 -6.46 7.46
N SER A 120 -15.36 -5.28 7.10
CA SER A 120 -16.11 -4.36 6.25
C SER A 120 -16.16 -4.82 4.80
N GLY A 121 -15.13 -5.55 4.33
CA GLY A 121 -14.99 -6.01 2.96
C GLY A 121 -15.17 -4.93 1.88
N ARG A 122 -15.09 -3.63 2.23
CA ARG A 122 -15.44 -2.55 1.30
C ARG A 122 -14.47 -2.54 0.14
N THR A 123 -14.99 -2.35 -1.06
CA THR A 123 -14.18 -2.27 -2.27
C THR A 123 -14.11 -0.86 -2.83
N PHE A 124 -12.99 -0.49 -3.43
CA PHE A 124 -12.82 0.78 -4.13
C PHE A 124 -11.98 0.63 -5.40
N ARG A 125 -12.05 1.63 -6.27
CA ARG A 125 -11.23 1.70 -7.49
C ARG A 125 -10.01 2.55 -7.21
N TRP A 126 -8.85 2.09 -7.69
CA TRP A 126 -7.61 2.85 -7.62
C TRP A 126 -7.73 4.10 -8.49
N ASP A 127 -7.54 5.27 -7.88
CA ASP A 127 -7.50 6.55 -8.56
C ASP A 127 -6.06 7.03 -8.63
N LEU A 128 -5.36 6.78 -9.75
CA LEU A 128 -3.94 7.08 -9.84
C LEU A 128 -3.68 8.58 -9.68
N GLN A 129 -3.03 8.94 -8.58
CA GLN A 129 -2.59 10.31 -8.27
C GLN A 129 -1.12 10.52 -8.65
N ASP A 130 -0.68 11.77 -8.56
CA ASP A 130 0.74 12.10 -8.72
C ASP A 130 1.58 11.30 -7.72
N ARG A 131 2.70 10.74 -8.21
CA ARG A 131 3.65 10.07 -7.34
C ARG A 131 4.31 11.05 -6.38
N GLU A 132 4.43 12.33 -6.71
CA GLU A 132 5.06 13.31 -5.83
C GLU A 132 4.12 13.80 -4.71
N ALA A 133 2.84 13.45 -4.75
CA ALA A 133 1.88 13.75 -3.69
C ALA A 133 2.26 13.11 -2.32
N VAL A 134 3.11 12.08 -2.34
CA VAL A 134 3.66 11.46 -1.13
C VAL A 134 5.19 11.45 -1.22
N PRO A 135 5.91 11.97 -0.21
CA PRO A 135 7.36 11.96 -0.19
C PRO A 135 7.97 10.56 -0.31
N ALA A 136 9.13 10.45 -0.95
CA ALA A 136 9.81 9.17 -1.15
C ALA A 136 10.15 8.46 0.16
N SER A 137 10.55 9.21 1.20
CA SER A 137 10.80 8.70 2.55
C SER A 137 9.57 8.03 3.14
N THR A 138 8.41 8.68 3.05
CA THR A 138 7.12 8.13 3.51
C THR A 138 6.75 6.87 2.75
N LYS A 139 6.97 6.81 1.43
CA LYS A 139 6.71 5.58 0.65
C LYS A 139 7.61 4.42 1.06
N GLN A 140 8.87 4.69 1.38
CA GLN A 140 9.80 3.66 1.85
C GLN A 140 9.37 3.12 3.21
N GLU A 141 8.92 3.99 4.10
CA GLU A 141 8.36 3.61 5.41
C GLU A 141 7.11 2.73 5.25
N ILE A 142 6.16 3.16 4.41
CA ILE A 142 4.95 2.39 4.09
C ILE A 142 5.29 1.03 3.50
N ARG A 143 6.30 0.97 2.61
CA ARG A 143 6.76 -0.31 2.05
C ARG A 143 7.27 -1.25 3.14
N GLY A 144 8.01 -0.73 4.12
CA GLY A 144 8.46 -1.50 5.29
C GLY A 144 7.29 -2.04 6.11
N LEU A 145 6.31 -1.19 6.43
CA LEU A 145 5.10 -1.58 7.16
C LEU A 145 4.30 -2.68 6.43
N LEU A 146 4.11 -2.51 5.11
CA LEU A 146 3.42 -3.50 4.29
C LEU A 146 4.20 -4.82 4.15
N ASP A 147 5.54 -4.77 4.15
CA ASP A 147 6.41 -5.94 4.12
C ASP A 147 6.29 -6.75 5.42
N THR A 148 6.37 -6.08 6.57
CA THR A 148 6.17 -6.68 7.89
C THR A 148 4.77 -7.28 8.00
N TYR A 149 3.74 -6.50 7.66
CA TYR A 149 2.35 -6.97 7.68
C TYR A 149 2.16 -8.22 6.81
N ALA A 150 2.70 -8.21 5.59
CA ALA A 150 2.60 -9.37 4.71
C ALA A 150 3.32 -10.61 5.27
N LYS A 151 4.50 -10.43 5.90
CA LYS A 151 5.23 -11.53 6.53
C LYS A 151 4.49 -12.12 7.73
N GLU A 152 3.96 -11.27 8.60
CA GLU A 152 3.20 -11.69 9.78
C GLU A 152 1.95 -12.47 9.40
N GLN A 153 1.26 -12.02 8.35
CA GLN A 153 0.04 -12.65 7.88
C GLN A 153 0.29 -13.76 6.84
N GLY A 154 1.53 -14.03 6.43
CA GLY A 154 1.84 -15.04 5.42
C GLY A 154 1.33 -14.71 4.01
N ILE A 155 1.19 -13.42 3.66
CA ILE A 155 0.71 -12.96 2.37
C ILE A 155 1.88 -12.89 1.36
N PRO A 156 1.80 -13.58 0.21
CA PRO A 156 2.85 -13.51 -0.80
C PRO A 156 2.81 -12.17 -1.56
N LEU A 157 3.86 -11.35 -1.41
CA LEU A 157 4.03 -10.10 -2.16
C LEU A 157 4.66 -10.29 -3.55
N HIS A 158 5.23 -11.46 -3.82
CA HIS A 158 5.98 -11.77 -5.03
C HIS A 158 5.60 -13.16 -5.59
N GLY A 159 5.83 -13.37 -6.89
CA GLY A 159 5.53 -14.63 -7.60
C GLY A 159 4.18 -14.66 -8.32
N ASP A 160 3.77 -15.85 -8.77
CA ASP A 160 2.53 -16.04 -9.55
C ASP A 160 1.24 -15.86 -8.73
N ALA A 161 1.36 -15.96 -7.41
CA ALA A 161 0.32 -15.70 -6.44
C ALA A 161 0.49 -14.33 -5.75
N ALA A 162 1.29 -13.42 -6.32
CA ALA A 162 1.56 -12.12 -5.72
C ALA A 162 0.29 -11.29 -5.55
N VAL A 163 0.05 -10.83 -4.33
CA VAL A 163 -1.03 -9.92 -3.99
C VAL A 163 -0.45 -8.52 -3.86
N LYS A 164 -1.17 -7.52 -4.37
CA LYS A 164 -0.80 -6.13 -4.15
C LYS A 164 -1.43 -5.64 -2.87
N LEU A 165 -0.61 -5.05 -2.00
CA LEU A 165 -1.06 -4.37 -0.79
C LEU A 165 -0.95 -2.86 -0.92
N ALA A 166 -1.80 -2.15 -0.18
CA ALA A 166 -1.76 -0.71 -0.02
C ALA A 166 -2.13 -0.31 1.41
N LEU A 167 -1.54 0.78 1.88
CA LEU A 167 -1.78 1.36 3.19
C LEU A 167 -2.41 2.75 3.03
N LEU A 168 -3.38 3.09 3.88
CA LEU A 168 -3.94 4.43 3.96
C LEU A 168 -3.08 5.28 4.91
N ARG A 169 -2.47 6.35 4.39
CA ARG A 169 -1.75 7.35 5.18
C ARG A 169 -2.27 8.74 4.87
N GLY A 170 -2.88 9.38 5.87
CA GLY A 170 -3.63 10.62 5.69
C GLY A 170 -4.76 10.44 4.68
N GLU A 171 -4.73 11.20 3.59
CA GLU A 171 -5.73 11.16 2.52
C GLU A 171 -5.32 10.32 1.31
N HIS A 172 -4.23 9.55 1.42
CA HIS A 172 -3.62 8.83 0.31
C HIS A 172 -3.49 7.33 0.59
N TRP A 173 -3.96 6.52 -0.34
CA TRP A 173 -3.61 5.11 -0.46
C TRP A 173 -2.25 4.99 -1.15
N VAL A 174 -1.32 4.27 -0.54
CA VAL A 174 0.01 4.02 -1.10
C VAL A 174 0.22 2.52 -1.22
N SER A 175 0.44 2.05 -2.44
CA SER A 175 0.70 0.63 -2.71
C SER A 175 2.16 0.25 -2.47
N TYR A 176 2.42 -1.03 -2.19
CA TYR A 176 3.78 -1.57 -2.04
C TYR A 176 4.70 -1.24 -3.24
N ALA A 177 4.14 -1.25 -4.45
CA ALA A 177 4.80 -0.87 -5.69
C ALA A 177 5.08 0.65 -5.83
N GLY A 178 4.65 1.46 -4.87
CA GLY A 178 4.87 2.91 -4.83
C GLY A 178 3.85 3.75 -5.61
N GLY A 179 2.75 3.16 -6.06
CA GLY A 179 1.61 3.89 -6.63
C GLY A 179 0.85 4.63 -5.53
N VAL A 180 0.31 5.80 -5.86
CA VAL A 180 -0.48 6.64 -4.95
C VAL A 180 -1.92 6.74 -5.48
N SER A 181 -2.91 6.74 -4.59
CA SER A 181 -4.32 6.97 -4.90
C SER A 181 -4.97 7.86 -3.84
N SER A 182 -5.99 8.62 -4.22
CA SER A 182 -6.78 9.39 -3.25
C SER A 182 -7.69 8.46 -2.44
N ALA A 183 -7.87 8.76 -1.15
CA ALA A 183 -8.80 8.06 -0.26
C ALA A 183 -10.27 8.32 -0.58
N ALA A 184 -10.59 9.51 -1.12
CA ALA A 184 -11.94 9.84 -1.60
C ALA A 184 -12.37 8.96 -2.79
N GLY A 185 -11.40 8.32 -3.46
CA GLY A 185 -11.60 7.58 -4.69
C GLY A 185 -12.03 8.47 -5.85
N LYS A 186 -12.24 7.88 -7.03
CA LYS A 186 -13.03 8.52 -8.08
C LYS A 186 -14.47 8.54 -7.61
N THR A 187 -14.84 9.55 -6.82
CA THR A 187 -16.25 9.92 -6.73
C THR A 187 -16.68 10.19 -8.16
N SER A 188 -17.56 9.36 -8.71
CA SER A 188 -18.28 9.68 -9.94
C SER A 188 -19.30 10.78 -9.62
N THR A 189 -18.85 11.86 -8.95
CA THR A 189 -19.57 13.10 -8.89
C THR A 189 -19.25 13.75 -10.21
N ALA A 190 -20.07 13.44 -11.22
CA ALA A 190 -20.33 14.42 -12.26
C ALA A 190 -20.57 15.74 -11.53
N PRO A 191 -19.97 16.87 -11.97
CA PRO A 191 -20.35 18.15 -11.43
C PRO A 191 -21.85 18.27 -11.70
N ARG A 192 -22.67 18.04 -10.67
CA ARG A 192 -24.04 18.52 -10.66
C ARG A 192 -23.83 20.02 -10.64
N ALA A 193 -23.82 20.60 -11.84
CA ALA A 193 -23.78 22.02 -12.06
C ALA A 193 -24.77 22.62 -11.07
N GLU A 194 -24.25 23.26 -10.03
CA GLU A 194 -25.03 24.19 -9.23
C GLU A 194 -25.40 25.28 -10.22
N VAL A 195 -26.61 25.12 -10.74
CA VAL A 195 -27.30 26.12 -11.51
C VAL A 195 -27.32 27.36 -10.63
N ILE A 196 -26.59 28.35 -11.13
CA ILE A 196 -26.56 29.74 -10.71
C ILE A 196 -28.00 30.21 -10.49
N ALA A 197 -28.34 30.50 -9.24
CA ALA A 197 -29.38 31.44 -8.84
C ALA A 197 -28.79 32.14 -7.60
N GLY A 198 -28.30 33.37 -7.64
CA GLY A 198 -28.87 34.52 -8.32
C GLY A 198 -29.98 35.12 -7.47
N ALA A 199 -29.62 35.61 -6.28
CA ALA A 199 -30.38 36.44 -5.34
C ALA A 199 -29.62 36.35 -4.00
N ASP A 200 -29.42 37.36 -3.18
CA ASP A 200 -29.83 38.76 -3.12
C ASP A 200 -29.08 39.33 -1.91
N GLU A 201 -28.93 40.63 -1.87
CA GLU A 201 -28.17 41.40 -0.87
C GLU A 201 -28.55 41.08 0.59
N GLY A 202 -27.56 41.12 1.50
CA GLY A 202 -27.80 40.87 2.92
C GLY A 202 -26.65 41.28 3.82
N LEU A 203 -26.51 42.59 4.03
CA LEU A 203 -25.74 43.22 5.11
C LEU A 203 -25.99 42.59 6.49
N GLY A 204 -24.93 42.44 7.29
CA GLY A 204 -25.06 42.29 8.74
C GLY A 204 -23.77 41.80 9.44
N PRO A 205 -23.00 42.71 10.07
CA PRO A 205 -21.90 42.35 10.96
C PRO A 205 -22.40 42.36 12.41
N GLU A 206 -22.33 41.25 13.15
CA GLU A 206 -22.35 41.31 14.63
C GLU A 206 -21.52 40.16 15.23
N GLU A 207 -20.39 40.57 15.81
CA GLU A 207 -19.79 39.90 16.98
C GLU A 207 -20.85 39.68 18.06
N PRO A 208 -20.64 38.67 18.91
CA PRO A 208 -20.35 39.07 20.28
C PRO A 208 -19.20 38.31 20.93
N GLU A 209 -18.33 39.11 21.55
CA GLU A 209 -17.50 38.76 22.69
C GLU A 209 -18.29 38.03 23.80
N GLY A 210 -17.62 37.09 24.45
CA GLY A 210 -17.76 36.89 25.89
C GLY A 210 -18.68 35.76 26.34
N ARG A 211 -18.07 34.71 26.91
CA ARG A 211 -18.14 34.51 28.36
C ARG A 211 -17.21 33.39 28.84
N ALA A 212 -16.38 33.77 29.80
CA ALA A 212 -15.75 32.86 30.75
C ALA A 212 -16.80 31.97 31.43
N GLY A 213 -16.46 30.69 31.58
CA GLY A 213 -17.25 29.71 32.33
C GLY A 213 -16.33 28.62 32.83
N ALA A 214 -15.65 28.88 33.94
CA ALA A 214 -15.03 27.87 34.76
C ALA A 214 -16.11 26.89 35.25
N ALA A 215 -15.89 25.59 35.03
CA ALA A 215 -16.56 24.54 35.77
C ALA A 215 -15.54 23.44 36.06
N ASP A 216 -14.95 23.59 37.24
CA ASP A 216 -14.47 22.50 38.07
C ASP A 216 -15.59 21.46 38.21
N VAL A 217 -15.33 20.22 37.80
CA VAL A 217 -16.08 19.06 38.28
C VAL A 217 -15.06 17.96 38.56
N ARG A 218 -14.53 17.99 39.79
CA ARG A 218 -14.10 16.78 40.48
C ARG A 218 -15.29 15.81 40.61
N ALA A 219 -15.14 14.61 40.05
CA ALA A 219 -15.86 13.40 40.47
C ALA A 219 -14.87 12.23 40.26
N LEU A 220 -14.10 11.79 41.26
CA LEU A 220 -14.53 10.85 42.32
C LEU A 220 -15.39 9.71 41.75
N TYR A 221 -14.73 8.66 41.29
CA TYR A 221 -15.26 7.29 41.35
C TYR A 221 -14.18 6.35 41.86
N CYS A 222 -14.64 5.47 42.74
CA CYS A 222 -13.93 4.57 43.64
C CYS A 222 -12.97 3.58 42.98
#